data_AF-A0A6J5ER49-F1
#
_entry.id   AF-A0A6J5ER49-F1
#
_cell.length_a   1.000
_cell.length_b   1.000
_cell.length_c   1.000
_cell.angle_alpha   90.00
_cell.angle_beta   90.00
_cell.angle_gamma   90.00
#
_symmetry.space_group_name_H-M   'P 1'
#
loop_
_entity.id
_entity.type
_entity.pdbx_description
1 polymer ?
#
loop_
_entity_poly.entity_id
_entity_poly.type
_entity_poly.pdbx_seq_one_letter_code
_entity_poly.pdbx_strand_id
1 'polypeptide(L)'
;MGRPVVAPKRSRPCMRKSMSPEAQAHRRDVTRNASPDLSGDRHYAILIAERCRMRKHVNNMRATEVQHKEFVDLLSTLLSDEAFVRVLGEQGFTTMPRMLMEHLSGIVDAKSDAVAYPCENGGADNRLNDLCAEAANILSGRELPAMAIVAMRSMSSGRQIEVAHEMLAGHNYTAEFARALLAATPEHMRAVGARVYRAVEVRAIALSSIEQSLRKLYVRAGMLEPGHTDNLFYLALGGTVARAWTANGEIITWLLARYPRHAAFLEKLTVEAGRAAKASRRALKLSYT
;
A
#
# COMPACT_ATOMS: atom_id res chain seq x y z
N MET A 1 7.50 75.23 9.95
CA MET A 1 8.95 75.48 9.88
C MET A 1 9.62 74.12 9.76
N GLY A 2 10.36 73.68 8.75
CA GLY A 2 10.88 74.20 7.49
C GLY A 2 11.64 73.01 6.87
N ARG A 3 11.53 72.84 5.55
CA ARG A 3 12.14 71.75 4.77
C ARG A 3 13.68 71.77 4.84
N PRO A 4 14.33 70.66 4.45
CA PRO A 4 15.32 70.75 3.38
C PRO A 4 15.05 69.69 2.30
N VAL A 5 14.77 70.09 1.05
CA VAL A 5 15.70 70.41 -0.05
C VAL A 5 16.17 69.15 -0.79
N VAL A 6 15.71 69.09 -2.04
CA VAL A 6 15.86 68.06 -3.07
C VAL A 6 17.23 68.19 -3.77
N ALA A 7 17.83 67.07 -4.16
CA ALA A 7 18.91 67.00 -5.15
C ALA A 7 18.67 65.84 -6.15
N PRO A 8 19.21 65.89 -7.39
CA PRO A 8 18.43 65.58 -8.59
C PRO A 8 18.63 64.19 -9.21
N LYS A 9 17.64 63.81 -10.03
CA LYS A 9 17.54 62.62 -10.87
C LYS A 9 18.74 62.47 -11.81
N ARG A 10 19.40 61.30 -11.81
CA ARG A 10 20.22 60.82 -12.93
C ARG A 10 19.45 59.79 -13.73
N SER A 11 18.97 60.20 -14.90
CA SER A 11 18.46 59.34 -15.97
C SER A 11 19.58 58.45 -16.49
N ARG A 12 19.42 57.12 -16.43
CA ARG A 12 20.23 56.17 -17.22
C ARG A 12 19.47 55.81 -18.50
N PRO A 13 20.12 55.75 -19.68
CA PRO A 13 19.45 55.47 -20.94
C PRO A 13 19.04 54.00 -21.03
N CYS A 14 17.80 53.73 -21.44
CA CYS A 14 17.36 52.41 -21.85
C CYS A 14 18.05 52.01 -23.16
N MET A 15 19.15 51.26 -23.06
CA MET A 15 19.70 50.51 -24.18
C MET A 15 18.81 49.29 -24.45
N ARG A 16 17.77 49.46 -25.28
CA ARG A 16 17.14 48.34 -25.98
C ARG A 16 18.17 47.78 -26.97
N LYS A 17 18.95 46.77 -26.55
CA LYS A 17 19.67 45.92 -27.49
C LYS A 17 18.64 45.08 -28.23
N SER A 18 18.30 45.51 -29.45
CA SER A 18 17.62 44.67 -30.43
C SER A 18 18.49 43.45 -30.70
N MET A 19 18.05 42.27 -30.23
CA MET A 19 18.69 41.00 -30.57
C MET A 19 18.51 40.72 -32.06
N SER A 20 19.56 40.25 -32.74
CA SER A 20 19.49 39.93 -34.17
C SER A 20 18.55 38.73 -34.42
N PRO A 21 17.93 38.64 -35.61
CA PRO A 21 17.03 37.54 -35.96
C PRO A 21 17.69 36.15 -35.90
N GLU A 22 19.00 36.07 -36.13
CA GLU A 22 19.79 34.83 -36.10
C GLU A 22 19.98 34.29 -34.67
N ALA A 23 20.13 35.18 -33.68
CA ALA A 23 20.20 34.80 -32.27
C ALA A 23 18.84 34.30 -31.74
N GLN A 24 17.72 34.74 -32.35
CA GLN A 24 16.39 34.22 -32.04
C GLN A 24 16.10 32.88 -32.73
N ALA A 25 16.64 32.65 -33.93
CA ALA A 25 16.54 31.36 -34.62
C ALA A 25 17.33 30.26 -33.87
N HIS A 26 18.56 30.55 -33.44
CA HIS A 26 19.36 29.60 -32.68
C HIS A 26 18.77 29.30 -31.29
N ARG A 27 18.15 30.28 -30.64
CA ARG A 27 17.44 30.06 -29.37
C ARG A 27 16.16 29.24 -29.54
N ARG A 28 15.45 29.40 -30.67
CA ARG A 28 14.26 28.59 -31.00
C ARG A 28 14.62 27.12 -31.29
N ASP A 29 15.76 26.87 -31.93
CA ASP A 29 16.24 25.51 -32.19
C ASP A 29 16.79 24.82 -30.92
N VAL A 30 17.48 25.56 -30.03
CA VAL A 30 17.92 25.01 -28.73
C VAL A 30 16.73 24.73 -27.80
N THR A 31 15.64 25.51 -27.86
CA THR A 31 14.42 25.23 -27.08
C THR A 31 13.50 24.16 -27.69
N ARG A 32 13.73 23.75 -28.95
CA ARG A 32 12.97 22.64 -29.57
C ARG A 32 13.56 21.27 -29.25
N ASN A 33 14.85 21.20 -28.94
CA ASN A 33 15.57 19.94 -28.72
C ASN A 33 16.02 19.70 -27.27
N ALA A 34 15.59 20.53 -26.31
CA ALA A 34 15.84 20.32 -24.89
C ALA A 34 14.52 20.19 -24.12
N SER A 35 13.80 19.10 -24.34
CA SER A 35 12.89 18.59 -23.32
C SER A 35 13.76 17.80 -22.32
N PRO A 36 13.99 18.29 -21.08
CA PRO A 36 14.63 17.44 -20.09
C PRO A 36 13.70 16.23 -19.86
N ASP A 37 14.30 15.05 -19.70
CA ASP A 37 13.65 13.75 -19.55
C ASP A 37 12.84 13.62 -18.23
N LEU A 38 11.92 14.56 -18.00
CA LEU A 38 11.01 14.68 -16.86
C LEU A 38 10.03 13.50 -16.79
N SER A 39 9.77 12.85 -17.93
CA SER A 39 8.91 11.67 -18.01
C SER A 39 9.56 10.46 -17.36
N GLY A 40 10.87 10.24 -17.57
CA GLY A 40 11.60 9.16 -16.92
C GLY A 40 11.69 9.33 -15.40
N ASP A 41 11.90 10.56 -14.93
CA ASP A 41 11.94 10.88 -13.49
C ASP A 41 10.59 10.64 -12.81
N ARG A 42 9.49 10.97 -13.49
CA ARG A 42 8.14 10.74 -12.99
C ARG A 42 7.82 9.24 -12.86
N HIS A 43 8.11 8.45 -13.88
CA HIS A 43 7.88 6.99 -13.83
C HIS A 43 8.71 6.30 -12.73
N TYR A 44 9.95 6.76 -12.54
CA TYR A 44 10.80 6.30 -11.46
C TYR A 44 10.20 6.60 -10.09
N ALA A 45 9.72 7.83 -9.87
CA ALA A 45 9.05 8.21 -8.64
C ALA A 45 7.79 7.37 -8.37
N ILE A 46 6.99 7.08 -9.39
CA ILE A 46 5.78 6.25 -9.27
C ILE A 46 6.12 4.82 -8.83
N LEU A 47 7.07 4.14 -9.48
CA LEU A 47 7.44 2.77 -9.09
C LEU A 47 8.09 2.70 -7.71
N ILE A 48 8.88 3.71 -7.33
CA ILE A 48 9.41 3.79 -5.96
C ILE A 48 8.27 3.97 -4.95
N ALA A 49 7.32 4.87 -5.22
CA ALA A 49 6.20 5.10 -4.34
C ALA A 49 5.36 3.83 -4.16
N GLU A 50 5.05 3.11 -5.24
CA GLU A 50 4.31 1.85 -5.19
C GLU A 50 5.10 0.78 -4.43
N ARG A 51 6.40 0.63 -4.69
CA ARG A 51 7.26 -0.30 -3.94
C ARG A 51 7.32 0.03 -2.45
N CYS A 52 7.40 1.31 -2.09
CA CYS A 52 7.41 1.74 -0.69
C CYS A 52 6.06 1.48 -0.01
N ARG A 53 4.94 1.78 -0.69
CA ARG A 53 3.58 1.45 -0.24
C ARG A 53 3.46 -0.05 0.02
N MET A 54 3.82 -0.87 -0.97
CA MET A 54 3.68 -2.33 -0.87
C MET A 54 4.63 -2.93 0.17
N ARG A 55 5.85 -2.41 0.32
CA ARG A 55 6.76 -2.81 1.40
C ARG A 55 6.16 -2.52 2.77
N LYS A 56 5.58 -1.33 2.95
CA LYS A 56 4.89 -0.96 4.19
C LYS A 56 3.73 -1.90 4.47
N HIS A 57 2.94 -2.23 3.45
CA HIS A 57 1.82 -3.16 3.56
C HIS A 57 2.29 -4.57 4.00
N VAL A 58 3.29 -5.15 3.32
CA VAL A 58 3.87 -6.45 3.71
C VAL A 58 4.44 -6.44 5.13
N ASN A 59 5.14 -5.37 5.51
CA ASN A 59 5.67 -5.25 6.87
C ASN A 59 4.55 -5.16 7.91
N ASN A 60 3.45 -4.48 7.59
CA ASN A 60 2.28 -4.41 8.46
C ASN A 60 1.60 -5.78 8.62
N MET A 61 1.44 -6.52 7.52
CA MET A 61 0.89 -7.89 7.57
C MET A 61 1.74 -8.81 8.44
N ARG A 62 3.07 -8.76 8.26
CA ARG A 62 4.00 -9.53 9.11
C ARG A 62 3.96 -9.11 10.57
N ALA A 63 3.91 -7.81 10.84
CA ALA A 63 3.80 -7.33 12.22
C ALA A 63 2.51 -7.84 12.86
N THR A 64 1.40 -7.83 12.12
CA THR A 64 0.11 -8.38 12.57
C THR A 64 0.20 -9.88 12.85
N GLU A 65 0.84 -10.66 11.96
CA GLU A 65 1.04 -12.09 12.16
C GLU A 65 1.89 -12.40 13.41
N VAL A 66 2.97 -11.65 13.61
CA VAL A 66 3.83 -11.79 14.80
C VAL A 66 3.08 -11.43 16.07
N GLN A 67 2.36 -10.30 16.07
CA GLN A 67 1.54 -9.89 17.20
C GLN A 67 0.46 -10.92 17.52
N HIS A 68 -0.16 -11.51 16.49
CA HIS A 68 -1.16 -12.53 16.66
C HIS A 68 -0.59 -13.82 17.29
N LYS A 69 0.58 -14.28 16.83
CA LYS A 69 1.28 -15.43 17.45
C LYS A 69 1.63 -15.17 18.91
N GLU A 70 2.19 -13.99 19.22
CA GLU A 70 2.51 -13.61 20.60
C GLU A 70 1.24 -13.54 21.48
N PHE A 71 0.11 -13.09 20.92
CA PHE A 71 -1.18 -13.06 21.61
C PHE A 71 -1.71 -14.47 21.91
N VAL A 72 -1.64 -15.40 20.96
CA VAL A 72 -2.05 -16.79 21.15
C VAL A 72 -1.18 -17.48 22.20
N ASP A 73 0.14 -17.33 22.12
CA ASP A 73 1.07 -17.93 23.08
C ASP A 73 0.83 -17.39 24.50
N LEU A 74 0.59 -16.07 24.61
CA LEU A 74 0.23 -15.42 25.86
C LEU A 74 -1.06 -15.99 26.43
N LEU A 75 -2.13 -16.06 25.64
CA LEU A 75 -3.42 -16.56 26.12
C LEU A 75 -3.33 -18.03 26.53
N SER A 76 -2.64 -18.85 25.75
CA SER A 76 -2.44 -20.27 26.06
C SER A 76 -1.67 -20.44 27.37
N THR A 77 -0.63 -19.63 27.59
CA THR A 77 0.15 -19.62 28.84
C THR A 77 -0.71 -19.20 30.04
N LEU A 78 -1.44 -18.10 29.92
CA LEU A 78 -2.26 -17.56 31.01
C LEU A 78 -3.42 -18.51 31.37
N LEU A 79 -4.13 -19.03 30.38
CA LEU A 79 -5.28 -19.91 30.60
C LEU A 79 -4.87 -21.32 31.08
N SER A 80 -3.59 -21.69 30.92
CA SER A 80 -3.05 -22.93 31.51
C SER A 80 -2.68 -22.77 32.99
N ASP A 81 -2.56 -21.55 33.51
CA ASP A 81 -2.31 -21.30 34.93
C ASP A 81 -3.64 -21.33 35.71
N GLU A 82 -3.87 -22.41 36.46
CA GLU A 82 -5.07 -22.58 37.29
C GLU A 82 -5.28 -21.43 38.29
N ALA A 83 -4.18 -20.85 38.80
CA ALA A 83 -4.28 -19.72 39.72
C ALA A 83 -4.80 -18.47 39.02
N PHE A 84 -4.41 -18.25 37.76
CA PHE A 84 -4.96 -17.16 36.95
C PHE A 84 -6.44 -17.38 36.64
N VAL A 85 -6.81 -18.58 36.22
CA VAL A 85 -8.20 -18.93 35.91
C VAL A 85 -9.10 -18.76 37.14
N ARG A 86 -8.61 -19.10 38.34
CA ARG A 86 -9.34 -18.85 39.59
C ARG A 86 -9.56 -17.37 39.84
N VAL A 87 -8.54 -16.53 39.68
CA VAL A 87 -8.66 -15.07 39.81
C VAL A 87 -9.66 -14.50 38.80
N LEU A 88 -9.63 -14.99 37.55
CA LEU A 88 -10.64 -14.60 36.55
C LEU A 88 -12.06 -14.98 37.01
N GLY A 89 -12.25 -16.19 37.54
CA GLY A 89 -13.54 -16.66 38.05
C GLY A 89 -14.06 -15.84 39.22
N GLU A 90 -13.21 -15.52 40.20
CA GLU A 90 -13.55 -14.67 41.36
C GLU A 90 -13.99 -13.26 40.93
N GLN A 91 -13.41 -12.76 39.84
CA GLN A 91 -13.73 -11.45 39.27
C GLN A 91 -14.87 -11.47 38.24
N GLY A 92 -15.56 -12.61 38.09
CA GLY A 92 -16.73 -12.76 37.21
C GLY A 92 -16.41 -12.99 35.73
N PHE A 93 -15.15 -13.21 35.37
CA PHE A 93 -14.72 -13.56 34.01
C PHE A 93 -14.78 -15.07 33.78
N THR A 94 -15.98 -15.64 33.84
CA THR A 94 -16.20 -17.09 33.74
C THR A 94 -16.32 -17.60 32.30
N THR A 95 -16.44 -16.70 31.31
CA THR A 95 -16.70 -17.08 29.93
C THR A 95 -15.80 -16.31 28.98
N MET A 96 -14.98 -17.04 28.24
CA MET A 96 -14.20 -16.49 27.13
C MET A 96 -15.05 -16.44 25.86
N PRO A 97 -14.85 -15.44 24.97
CA PRO A 97 -15.50 -15.42 23.68
C PRO A 97 -15.26 -16.73 22.93
N ARG A 98 -16.34 -17.40 22.53
CA ARG A 98 -16.29 -18.74 21.90
C ARG A 98 -15.34 -18.79 20.71
N MET A 99 -15.31 -17.75 19.87
CA MET A 99 -14.42 -17.68 18.71
C MET A 99 -12.93 -17.65 19.10
N LEU A 100 -12.56 -17.02 20.23
CA LEU A 100 -11.18 -17.09 20.73
C LEU A 100 -10.86 -18.51 21.20
N MET A 101 -11.79 -19.16 21.91
CA MET A 101 -11.58 -20.52 22.40
C MET A 101 -11.44 -21.54 21.26
N GLU A 102 -12.33 -21.46 20.26
CA GLU A 102 -12.26 -22.29 19.05
C GLU A 102 -10.93 -22.07 18.33
N HIS A 103 -10.47 -20.83 18.22
CA HIS A 103 -9.19 -20.52 17.59
C HIS A 103 -7.99 -21.10 18.36
N LEU A 104 -7.95 -20.93 19.69
CA LEU A 104 -6.91 -21.51 20.53
C LEU A 104 -6.87 -23.04 20.44
N SER A 105 -8.05 -23.69 20.35
CA SER A 105 -8.13 -25.15 20.17
C SER A 105 -7.77 -25.61 18.74
N GLY A 106 -8.16 -24.84 17.72
CA GLY A 106 -7.97 -25.20 16.31
C GLY A 106 -6.54 -25.01 15.81
N ILE A 107 -5.72 -24.16 16.45
CA ILE A 107 -4.30 -24.02 16.14
C ILE A 107 -3.52 -25.33 16.35
N VAL A 108 -3.99 -26.21 17.25
CA VAL A 108 -3.35 -27.51 17.50
C VAL A 108 -3.57 -28.48 16.32
N ASP A 109 -4.63 -28.29 15.52
CA ASP A 109 -5.02 -29.23 14.45
C ASP A 109 -5.03 -28.63 13.03
N ALA A 110 -4.80 -27.33 12.85
CA ALA A 110 -4.87 -26.69 11.54
C ALA A 110 -3.54 -26.72 10.77
N LYS A 111 -3.24 -27.87 10.15
CA LYS A 111 -2.86 -27.84 8.72
C LYS A 111 -4.16 -27.74 7.94
N SER A 112 -4.47 -26.58 7.36
CA SER A 112 -5.57 -26.49 6.41
C SER A 112 -5.23 -25.55 5.26
N ASP A 113 -5.02 -26.17 4.11
CA ASP A 113 -5.81 -25.96 2.90
C ASP A 113 -6.26 -24.52 2.63
N ALA A 114 -5.59 -23.93 1.66
CA ALA A 114 -6.01 -22.70 1.01
C ALA A 114 -7.37 -22.90 0.34
N VAL A 115 -8.42 -22.35 0.94
CA VAL A 115 -9.71 -22.18 0.27
C VAL A 115 -9.54 -21.12 -0.81
N ALA A 116 -9.52 -21.57 -2.05
CA ALA A 116 -9.62 -20.71 -3.22
C ALA A 116 -11.02 -20.09 -3.27
N TYR A 117 -11.10 -18.78 -3.10
CA TYR A 117 -12.32 -18.03 -3.41
C TYR A 117 -12.55 -18.04 -4.93
N PRO A 118 -13.70 -18.51 -5.43
CA PRO A 118 -14.07 -18.35 -6.83
C PRO A 118 -14.43 -16.89 -7.08
N CYS A 119 -13.69 -16.21 -7.95
CA CYS A 119 -14.07 -14.89 -8.44
C CYS A 119 -15.21 -15.07 -9.44
N GLU A 120 -16.42 -14.65 -9.08
CA GLU A 120 -17.57 -14.65 -9.97
C GLU A 120 -17.34 -13.73 -11.18
N ASN A 121 -17.74 -14.22 -12.36
CA ASN A 121 -17.62 -13.57 -13.65
C ASN A 121 -18.48 -12.29 -13.71
N GLY A 122 -17.86 -11.14 -13.47
CA GLY A 122 -18.46 -9.83 -13.66
C GLY A 122 -18.29 -9.33 -15.09
N GLY A 123 -19.40 -9.31 -15.84
CA GLY A 123 -19.74 -8.42 -16.97
C GLY A 123 -18.63 -8.05 -17.97
N ALA A 124 -18.80 -8.48 -19.23
CA ALA A 124 -17.96 -8.11 -20.35
C ALA A 124 -17.92 -6.58 -20.55
N ASP A 125 -16.89 -5.94 -19.99
CA ASP A 125 -16.63 -4.53 -20.21
C ASP A 125 -16.00 -4.37 -21.60
N ASN A 126 -16.80 -3.90 -22.55
CA ASN A 126 -16.52 -3.89 -24.01
C ASN A 126 -15.29 -3.04 -24.41
N ARG A 127 -14.60 -2.45 -23.44
CA ARG A 127 -13.42 -1.59 -23.58
C ARG A 127 -12.10 -2.36 -23.43
N LEU A 128 -12.12 -3.56 -22.86
CA LEU A 128 -10.93 -4.41 -22.67
C LEU A 128 -10.60 -5.28 -23.90
N ASN A 129 -11.49 -5.33 -24.91
CA ASN A 129 -11.30 -6.05 -26.18
C ASN A 129 -10.02 -5.65 -26.95
N ASP A 130 -9.45 -4.51 -26.57
CA ASP A 130 -8.25 -3.94 -27.15
C ASP A 130 -6.94 -4.54 -26.61
N LEU A 131 -7.01 -5.37 -25.56
CA LEU A 131 -5.90 -6.10 -24.94
C LEU A 131 -5.90 -7.58 -25.36
N CYS A 132 -4.83 -8.31 -25.06
CA CYS A 132 -4.86 -9.76 -25.20
C CYS A 132 -5.95 -10.37 -24.30
N ALA A 133 -6.62 -11.42 -24.78
CA ALA A 133 -7.80 -11.98 -24.13
C ALA A 133 -7.56 -12.38 -22.67
N GLU A 134 -6.39 -12.91 -22.37
CA GLU A 134 -6.02 -13.32 -21.01
C GLU A 134 -5.83 -12.12 -20.07
N ALA A 135 -5.13 -11.06 -20.51
CA ALA A 135 -4.98 -9.83 -19.72
C ALA A 135 -6.33 -9.13 -19.51
N ALA A 136 -7.21 -9.13 -20.52
CA ALA A 136 -8.57 -8.63 -20.41
C ALA A 136 -9.39 -9.43 -19.39
N ASN A 137 -9.23 -10.76 -19.37
CA ASN A 137 -9.91 -11.62 -18.41
C ASN A 137 -9.44 -11.37 -16.97
N ILE A 138 -8.13 -11.22 -16.74
CA ILE A 138 -7.56 -10.91 -15.40
C ILE A 138 -8.11 -9.59 -14.87
N LEU A 139 -8.33 -8.62 -15.76
CA LEU A 139 -8.82 -7.28 -15.42
C LEU A 139 -10.34 -7.12 -15.57
N SER A 140 -11.06 -8.21 -15.82
CA SER A 140 -12.52 -8.18 -15.95
C SER A 140 -13.18 -7.66 -14.67
N GLY A 141 -14.26 -6.88 -14.84
CA GLY A 141 -14.96 -6.23 -13.72
C GLY A 141 -14.12 -5.16 -12.99
N ARG A 142 -13.12 -4.55 -13.64
CA ARG A 142 -12.35 -3.42 -13.10
C ARG A 142 -12.43 -2.22 -14.03
N GLU A 143 -12.61 -1.03 -13.45
CA GLU A 143 -12.61 0.21 -14.22
C GLU A 143 -11.17 0.64 -14.54
N LEU A 144 -10.76 0.48 -15.81
CA LEU A 144 -9.46 0.97 -16.28
C LEU A 144 -9.61 2.29 -17.05
N PRO A 145 -8.80 3.32 -16.73
CA PRO A 145 -8.71 4.52 -17.56
C PRO A 145 -8.26 4.16 -18.97
N ALA A 146 -8.82 4.82 -20.00
CA ALA A 146 -8.44 4.58 -21.40
C ALA A 146 -6.93 4.72 -21.64
N MET A 147 -6.28 5.65 -20.93
CA MET A 147 -4.83 5.85 -21.01
C MET A 147 -4.01 4.69 -20.42
N ALA A 148 -4.55 3.92 -19.48
CA ALA A 148 -3.92 2.71 -18.97
C ALA A 148 -3.96 1.60 -20.04
N ILE A 149 -5.11 1.44 -20.70
CA ILE A 149 -5.30 0.48 -21.80
C ILE A 149 -4.33 0.80 -22.94
N VAL A 150 -4.21 2.07 -23.35
CA VAL A 150 -3.25 2.50 -24.39
C VAL A 150 -1.80 2.17 -24.01
N ALA A 151 -1.42 2.35 -22.74
CA ALA A 151 -0.09 2.00 -22.27
C ALA A 151 0.17 0.49 -22.35
N MET A 152 -0.80 -0.34 -21.95
CA MET A 152 -0.71 -1.79 -22.04
C MET A 152 -0.66 -2.29 -23.49
N ARG A 153 -1.43 -1.70 -24.41
CA ARG A 153 -1.38 -2.01 -25.86
C ARG A 153 0.00 -1.78 -26.48
N SER A 154 0.83 -0.94 -25.87
CA SER A 154 2.20 -0.69 -26.31
C SER A 154 3.19 -1.78 -25.88
N MET A 155 2.71 -2.84 -25.21
CA MET A 155 3.47 -4.00 -24.77
C MET A 155 3.11 -5.25 -25.57
N SER A 156 3.99 -6.25 -25.58
CA SER A 156 3.70 -7.58 -26.13
C SER A 156 2.59 -8.28 -25.33
N SER A 157 1.91 -9.26 -25.93
CA SER A 157 0.81 -10.00 -25.30
C SER A 157 1.21 -10.65 -23.97
N GLY A 158 2.36 -11.32 -23.92
CA GLY A 158 2.89 -11.91 -22.69
C GLY A 158 3.14 -10.87 -21.61
N ARG A 159 3.63 -9.69 -22.01
CA ARG A 159 3.88 -8.59 -21.08
C ARG A 159 2.59 -7.94 -20.57
N GLN A 160 1.54 -7.87 -21.39
CA GLN A 160 0.22 -7.41 -20.96
C GLN A 160 -0.34 -8.26 -19.83
N ILE A 161 -0.16 -9.59 -19.88
CA ILE A 161 -0.59 -10.53 -18.84
C ILE A 161 0.16 -10.27 -17.54
N GLU A 162 1.48 -10.12 -17.60
CA GLU A 162 2.29 -9.81 -16.41
C GLU A 162 1.86 -8.49 -15.76
N VAL A 163 1.67 -7.44 -16.56
CA VAL A 163 1.25 -6.13 -16.06
C VAL A 163 -0.17 -6.18 -15.49
N ALA A 164 -1.07 -6.98 -16.08
CA ALA A 164 -2.40 -7.21 -15.54
C ALA A 164 -2.34 -7.83 -14.13
N HIS A 165 -1.49 -8.85 -13.93
CA HIS A 165 -1.28 -9.43 -12.60
C HIS A 165 -0.67 -8.44 -11.61
N GLU A 166 0.29 -7.60 -12.03
CA GLU A 166 0.89 -6.58 -11.16
C GLU A 166 -0.11 -5.49 -10.75
N MET A 167 -0.95 -5.04 -11.68
CA MET A 167 -2.01 -4.06 -11.40
C MET A 167 -3.08 -4.65 -10.47
N LEU A 168 -3.43 -5.92 -10.66
CA LEU A 168 -4.35 -6.65 -9.79
C LEU A 168 -3.77 -6.82 -8.37
N ALA A 169 -2.54 -7.33 -8.25
CA ALA A 169 -1.89 -7.57 -6.96
C ALA A 169 -1.61 -6.27 -6.17
N GLY A 170 -1.36 -5.15 -6.87
CA GLY A 170 -1.18 -3.84 -6.25
C GLY A 170 -2.49 -3.09 -5.96
N HIS A 171 -3.63 -3.59 -6.45
CA HIS A 171 -4.89 -2.85 -6.55
C HIS A 171 -4.67 -1.42 -7.07
N ASN A 172 -3.84 -1.28 -8.10
CA ASN A 172 -3.46 0.01 -8.69
C ASN A 172 -3.70 -0.02 -10.19
N TYR A 173 -4.85 0.51 -10.61
CA TYR A 173 -5.29 0.53 -12.00
C TYR A 173 -5.03 1.87 -12.71
N THR A 174 -4.16 2.71 -12.13
CA THR A 174 -3.94 4.06 -12.64
C THR A 174 -3.15 4.06 -13.95
N ALA A 175 -3.47 5.02 -14.84
CA ALA A 175 -2.74 5.19 -16.10
C ALA A 175 -1.25 5.51 -15.89
N GLU A 176 -0.92 6.20 -14.80
CA GLU A 176 0.46 6.56 -14.47
C GLU A 176 1.29 5.33 -14.08
N PHE A 177 0.71 4.41 -13.32
CA PHE A 177 1.34 3.15 -12.98
C PHE A 177 1.55 2.27 -14.23
N ALA A 178 0.53 2.13 -15.08
CA ALA A 178 0.65 1.38 -16.34
C ALA A 178 1.74 1.95 -17.28
N ARG A 179 1.88 3.28 -17.37
CA ARG A 179 2.97 3.92 -18.13
C ARG A 179 4.34 3.71 -17.48
N ALA A 180 4.42 3.69 -16.15
CA ALA A 180 5.66 3.43 -15.45
C ALA A 180 6.13 1.97 -15.67
N LEU A 181 5.20 1.02 -15.72
CA LEU A 181 5.49 -0.37 -16.12
C LEU A 181 5.89 -0.50 -17.59
N LEU A 182 5.28 0.30 -18.49
CA LEU A 182 5.74 0.40 -19.89
C LEU A 182 7.17 0.93 -19.99
N ALA A 183 7.52 1.94 -19.19
CA ALA A 183 8.86 2.49 -19.12
C ALA A 183 9.89 1.48 -18.60
N ALA A 184 9.50 0.62 -17.67
CA ALA A 184 10.33 -0.48 -17.14
C ALA A 184 10.44 -1.69 -18.09
N THR A 185 9.53 -1.79 -19.06
CA THR A 185 9.46 -2.92 -20.00
C THR A 185 10.64 -2.86 -21.00
N PRO A 186 11.44 -3.95 -21.14
CA PRO A 186 12.55 -4.01 -22.09
C PRO A 186 12.05 -3.99 -23.54
N GLU A 187 12.90 -3.55 -24.47
CA GLU A 187 12.49 -3.27 -25.86
C GLU A 187 11.89 -4.49 -26.59
N HIS A 188 12.42 -5.70 -26.35
CA HIS A 188 11.91 -6.93 -26.96
C HIS A 188 10.50 -7.33 -26.49
N MET A 189 10.00 -6.76 -25.38
CA MET A 189 8.65 -6.97 -24.86
C MET A 189 7.71 -5.81 -25.18
N ARG A 190 8.10 -4.89 -26.07
CA ARG A 190 7.24 -3.79 -26.54
C ARG A 190 6.55 -4.17 -27.85
N ALA A 191 5.36 -3.63 -28.08
CA ALA A 191 4.65 -3.84 -29.33
C ALA A 191 5.42 -3.23 -30.51
N VAL A 192 5.38 -3.91 -31.66
CA VAL A 192 6.04 -3.46 -32.90
C VAL A 192 5.46 -2.11 -33.34
N GLY A 193 6.32 -1.11 -33.55
CA GLY A 193 5.90 0.24 -33.97
C GLY A 193 5.45 1.18 -32.86
N ALA A 194 5.54 0.76 -31.58
CA ALA A 194 5.32 1.68 -30.46
C ALA A 194 6.30 2.85 -30.55
N ARG A 195 5.77 4.07 -30.72
CA ARG A 195 6.57 5.30 -30.88
C ARG A 195 7.51 5.39 -29.68
N VAL A 196 8.79 5.23 -29.98
CA VAL A 196 9.80 4.74 -29.05
C VAL A 196 9.82 5.57 -27.77
N TYR A 197 9.26 5.02 -26.68
CA TYR A 197 9.53 5.51 -25.32
C TYR A 197 10.96 5.08 -24.97
N ARG A 198 11.95 5.77 -25.55
CA ARG A 198 13.37 5.58 -25.26
C ARG A 198 13.64 6.24 -23.91
N ALA A 199 13.29 5.55 -22.84
CA ALA A 199 13.97 5.80 -21.58
C ALA A 199 15.46 5.57 -21.85
N VAL A 200 16.32 6.48 -21.38
CA VAL A 200 17.78 6.27 -21.40
C VAL A 200 18.04 4.86 -20.86
N GLU A 201 18.84 4.05 -21.56
CA GLU A 201 19.01 2.61 -21.29
C GLU A 201 19.31 2.33 -19.80
N VAL A 202 20.18 3.14 -19.19
CA VAL A 202 20.50 3.12 -17.75
C VAL A 202 19.25 3.27 -16.87
N ARG A 203 18.33 4.15 -17.26
CA ARG A 203 17.08 4.42 -16.55
C ARG A 203 16.07 3.28 -16.72
N ALA A 204 16.00 2.67 -17.90
CA ALA A 204 15.18 1.47 -18.12
C ALA A 204 15.63 0.30 -17.24
N ILE A 205 16.95 0.09 -17.10
CA ILE A 205 17.53 -0.92 -16.19
C ILE A 205 17.17 -0.61 -14.72
N ALA A 206 17.24 0.65 -14.31
CA ALA A 206 16.86 1.05 -12.96
C ALA A 206 15.36 0.81 -12.68
N LEU A 207 14.49 1.13 -13.64
CA LEU A 207 13.04 0.89 -13.53
C LEU A 207 12.71 -0.60 -13.47
N SER A 208 13.34 -1.43 -14.31
CA SER A 208 13.12 -2.88 -14.30
C SER A 208 13.58 -3.54 -13.00
N SER A 209 14.68 -3.07 -12.41
CA SER A 209 15.14 -3.53 -11.09
C SER A 209 14.12 -3.20 -9.98
N ILE A 210 13.51 -2.01 -10.03
CA ILE A 210 12.46 -1.61 -9.07
C ILE A 210 11.22 -2.47 -9.27
N GLU A 211 10.80 -2.70 -10.50
CA GLU A 211 9.66 -3.55 -10.84
C GLU A 211 9.86 -4.99 -10.33
N GLN A 212 11.01 -5.62 -10.60
CA GLN A 212 11.31 -6.95 -10.08
C GLN A 212 11.26 -6.99 -8.54
N SER A 213 11.74 -5.93 -7.90
CA SER A 213 11.66 -5.80 -6.45
C SER A 213 10.21 -5.65 -5.96
N LEU A 214 9.35 -4.95 -6.72
CA LEU A 214 7.92 -4.81 -6.45
C LEU A 214 7.18 -6.14 -6.63
N ARG A 215 7.46 -6.89 -7.70
CA ARG A 215 6.89 -8.23 -7.96
C ARG A 215 7.19 -9.20 -6.82
N LYS A 216 8.42 -9.18 -6.28
CA LYS A 216 8.78 -9.96 -5.08
C LYS A 216 7.94 -9.58 -3.86
N LEU A 217 7.54 -8.32 -3.72
CA LEU A 217 6.67 -7.88 -2.62
C LEU A 217 5.23 -8.36 -2.83
N TYR A 218 4.71 -8.36 -4.06
CA TYR A 218 3.38 -8.91 -4.35
C TYR A 218 3.28 -10.39 -4.01
N VAL A 219 4.28 -11.20 -4.38
CA VAL A 219 4.31 -12.62 -4.00
C VAL A 219 4.28 -12.79 -2.47
N ARG A 220 5.07 -11.99 -1.75
CA ARG A 220 5.07 -12.02 -0.27
C ARG A 220 3.74 -11.58 0.33
N ALA A 221 3.05 -10.62 -0.30
CA ALA A 221 1.72 -10.19 0.13
C ALA A 221 0.71 -11.32 -0.04
N GLY A 222 0.68 -11.97 -1.20
CA GLY A 222 -0.21 -13.10 -1.47
C GLY A 222 0.00 -14.29 -0.52
N MET A 223 1.22 -14.50 -0.02
CA MET A 223 1.49 -15.54 1.00
C MET A 223 0.94 -15.18 2.39
N LEU A 224 0.70 -13.90 2.69
CA LEU A 224 0.23 -13.42 4.00
C LEU A 224 -1.27 -13.13 4.02
N GLU A 225 -1.86 -12.79 2.86
CA GLU A 225 -3.27 -12.45 2.67
C GLU A 225 -4.25 -13.43 3.34
N PRO A 226 -4.16 -14.77 3.14
CA PRO A 226 -5.18 -15.70 3.65
C PRO A 226 -5.38 -15.64 5.17
N GLY A 227 -4.30 -15.42 5.93
CA GLY A 227 -4.38 -15.33 7.40
C GLY A 227 -4.46 -13.91 7.94
N HIS A 228 -4.27 -12.88 7.12
CA HIS A 228 -4.14 -11.51 7.61
C HIS A 228 -5.45 -10.98 8.22
N THR A 229 -6.58 -11.22 7.56
CA THR A 229 -7.91 -10.80 8.03
C THR A 229 -8.27 -11.45 9.35
N ASP A 230 -8.03 -12.76 9.46
CA ASP A 230 -8.30 -13.52 10.68
C ASP A 230 -7.40 -13.04 11.83
N ASN A 231 -6.11 -12.85 11.58
CA ASN A 231 -5.18 -12.31 12.59
C ASN A 231 -5.65 -10.94 13.11
N LEU A 232 -6.12 -10.05 12.22
CA LEU A 232 -6.69 -8.75 12.62
C LEU A 232 -7.95 -8.92 13.47
N PHE A 233 -8.83 -9.84 13.08
CA PHE A 233 -10.06 -10.14 13.82
C PHE A 233 -9.76 -10.64 15.23
N TYR A 234 -8.87 -11.63 15.38
CA TYR A 234 -8.50 -12.16 16.69
C TYR A 234 -7.76 -11.16 17.56
N LEU A 235 -6.88 -10.33 16.98
CA LEU A 235 -6.24 -9.24 17.71
C LEU A 235 -7.25 -8.17 18.17
N ALA A 236 -8.26 -7.85 17.35
CA ALA A 236 -9.30 -6.91 17.73
C ALA A 236 -10.17 -7.47 18.87
N LEU A 237 -10.59 -8.73 18.77
CA LEU A 237 -11.35 -9.44 19.80
C LEU A 237 -10.51 -9.56 21.09
N GLY A 238 -9.25 -9.94 20.97
CA GLY A 238 -8.27 -9.97 22.05
C GLY A 238 -8.10 -8.62 22.73
N GLY A 239 -8.10 -7.52 21.97
CA GLY A 239 -8.04 -6.16 22.51
C GLY A 239 -9.24 -5.80 23.39
N THR A 240 -10.41 -6.40 23.16
CA THR A 240 -11.58 -6.20 24.03
C THR A 240 -11.44 -6.94 25.35
N VAL A 241 -10.94 -8.18 25.32
CA VAL A 241 -10.64 -8.99 26.51
C VAL A 241 -9.52 -8.35 27.32
N ALA A 242 -8.43 -7.97 26.66
CA ALA A 242 -7.31 -7.26 27.27
C ALA A 242 -7.76 -5.97 27.97
N ARG A 243 -8.70 -5.23 27.38
CA ARG A 243 -9.27 -4.03 28.01
C ARG A 243 -10.05 -4.36 29.27
N ALA A 244 -10.84 -5.43 29.25
CA ALA A 244 -11.61 -5.84 30.41
C ALA A 244 -10.69 -6.31 31.56
N TRP A 245 -9.64 -7.08 31.24
CA TRP A 245 -8.67 -7.58 32.23
C TRP A 245 -7.80 -6.47 32.82
N THR A 246 -7.28 -5.58 31.98
CA THR A 246 -6.43 -4.45 32.43
C THR A 246 -7.20 -3.37 33.19
N ALA A 247 -8.52 -3.26 32.99
CA ALA A 247 -9.38 -2.36 33.77
C ALA A 247 -9.69 -2.88 35.18
N ASN A 248 -9.55 -4.18 35.43
CA ASN A 248 -9.77 -4.77 36.74
C ASN A 248 -8.48 -4.73 37.56
N GLY A 249 -8.52 -4.03 38.71
CA GLY A 249 -7.37 -3.82 39.58
C GLY A 249 -6.76 -5.12 40.13
N GLU A 250 -7.56 -6.14 40.43
CA GLU A 250 -7.05 -7.40 40.98
C GLU A 250 -6.34 -8.23 39.90
N ILE A 251 -6.94 -8.32 38.72
CA ILE A 251 -6.38 -9.06 37.58
C ILE A 251 -5.05 -8.43 37.15
N ILE A 252 -5.00 -7.09 36.98
CA ILE A 252 -3.77 -6.43 36.55
C ILE A 252 -2.66 -6.51 37.61
N THR A 253 -3.01 -6.40 38.90
CA THR A 253 -2.03 -6.55 40.00
C THR A 253 -1.43 -7.96 40.00
N TRP A 254 -2.28 -8.99 39.83
CA TRP A 254 -1.83 -10.37 39.73
C TRP A 254 -0.94 -10.59 38.49
N LEU A 255 -1.35 -10.09 37.33
CA LEU A 255 -0.59 -10.18 36.08
C LEU A 255 0.78 -9.51 36.19
N LEU A 256 0.86 -8.32 36.81
CA LEU A 256 2.13 -7.61 37.00
C LEU A 256 3.07 -8.36 37.96
N ALA A 257 2.53 -9.03 38.97
CA ALA A 257 3.34 -9.79 39.94
C ALA A 257 3.94 -11.07 39.33
N ARG A 258 3.20 -11.77 38.46
CA ARG A 258 3.60 -13.10 37.95
C ARG A 258 4.08 -13.08 36.50
N TYR A 259 3.49 -12.23 35.67
CA TYR A 259 3.65 -12.18 34.22
C TYR A 259 3.77 -10.75 33.68
N PRO A 260 4.77 -9.96 34.13
CA PRO A 260 4.89 -8.53 33.77
C PRO A 260 5.00 -8.29 32.26
N ARG A 261 5.63 -9.22 31.52
CA ARG A 261 5.72 -9.14 30.05
C ARG A 261 4.34 -9.30 29.38
N HIS A 262 3.51 -10.22 29.87
CA HIS A 262 2.16 -10.44 29.33
C HIS A 262 1.25 -9.26 29.67
N ALA A 263 1.36 -8.69 30.87
CA ALA A 263 0.66 -7.46 31.24
C ALA A 263 0.98 -6.31 30.28
N ALA A 264 2.27 -6.06 30.01
CA ALA A 264 2.71 -5.02 29.08
C ALA A 264 2.20 -5.25 27.64
N PHE A 265 2.15 -6.50 27.19
CA PHE A 265 1.57 -6.83 25.88
C PHE A 265 0.06 -6.53 25.82
N LEU A 266 -0.70 -6.95 26.85
CA LEU A 266 -2.14 -6.68 26.93
C LEU A 266 -2.41 -5.17 26.94
N GLU A 267 -1.66 -4.39 27.73
CA GLU A 267 -1.74 -2.93 27.72
C GLU A 267 -1.48 -2.35 26.33
N LYS A 268 -0.41 -2.78 25.64
CA LYS A 268 -0.13 -2.37 24.26
C LYS A 268 -1.32 -2.64 23.34
N LEU A 269 -1.91 -3.84 23.44
CA LEU A 269 -3.07 -4.24 22.65
C LEU A 269 -4.29 -3.35 22.94
N THR A 270 -4.52 -2.98 24.21
CA THR A 270 -5.61 -2.04 24.56
C THR A 270 -5.44 -0.67 23.95
N VAL A 271 -4.20 -0.15 23.93
CA VAL A 271 -3.87 1.17 23.37
C VAL A 271 -4.06 1.14 21.85
N GLU A 272 -3.62 0.09 21.18
CA GLU A 272 -3.81 -0.10 19.74
C GLU A 272 -5.29 -0.19 19.36
N ALA A 273 -6.07 -1.01 20.08
CA ALA A 273 -7.51 -1.09 19.90
C ALA A 273 -8.23 0.24 20.20
N GLY A 274 -7.75 0.99 21.20
CA GLY A 274 -8.29 2.31 21.56
C GLY A 274 -7.98 3.40 20.53
N ARG A 275 -6.79 3.38 19.90
CA ARG A 275 -6.43 4.28 18.80
C ARG A 275 -7.31 4.03 17.57
N ALA A 276 -7.54 2.76 17.22
CA ALA A 276 -8.43 2.40 16.12
C ALA A 276 -9.87 2.94 16.35
N ALA A 277 -10.40 2.80 17.57
CA ALA A 277 -11.73 3.32 17.93
C ALA A 277 -11.82 4.86 17.95
N LYS A 278 -10.72 5.58 18.21
CA LYS A 278 -10.71 7.06 18.15
C LYS A 278 -10.64 7.58 16.72
N ALA A 279 -9.98 6.86 15.81
CA ALA A 279 -9.85 7.27 14.40
C ALA A 279 -11.20 7.27 13.64
N SER A 280 -12.14 6.41 14.04
CA SER A 280 -13.48 6.31 13.42
C SER A 280 -14.45 7.42 13.82
N ARG A 281 -14.10 8.33 14.75
CA ARG A 281 -14.99 9.42 15.20
C ARG A 281 -15.20 10.53 14.17
N ARG A 282 -14.63 10.43 12.96
CA ARG A 282 -15.07 11.27 11.85
C ARG A 282 -16.52 10.89 11.58
N ALA A 283 -17.44 11.84 11.75
CA ALA A 283 -18.85 11.62 11.51
C ALA A 283 -19.02 10.90 10.17
N LEU A 284 -19.62 9.70 10.22
CA LEU A 284 -20.02 8.95 9.03
C LEU A 284 -21.00 9.86 8.27
N LYS A 285 -20.51 10.51 7.21
CA LYS A 285 -21.37 11.20 6.25
C LYS A 285 -22.09 10.12 5.48
N LEU A 286 -23.24 9.71 5.99
CA LEU A 286 -24.17 8.88 5.26
C LEU A 286 -24.67 9.71 4.08
N SER A 287 -24.40 9.26 2.86
CA SER A 287 -24.70 9.95 1.60
C SER A 287 -26.18 9.98 1.24
N TYR A 288 -27.06 9.69 2.20
CA TYR A 288 -28.50 9.52 1.98
C TYR A 288 -29.33 10.64 2.65
N THR A 289 -28.79 11.85 2.70
CA THR A 289 -29.55 13.06 3.10
C THR A 289 -29.55 14.08 1.97
#